data_AF-A0A2R3QFS5-F1
#
_entry.id   AF-A0A2R3QFS5-F1
#
_cell.length_a   1.000
_cell.length_b   1.000
_cell.length_c   1.000
_cell.angle_alpha   90.00
_cell.angle_beta   90.00
_cell.angle_gamma   90.00
#
_symmetry.space_group_name_H-M   'P 1'
#
loop_
_entity.id
_entity.type
_entity.pdbx_description
1 polymer ?
#
loop_
_entity_poly.entity_id
_entity_poly.type
_entity_poly.pdbx_seq_one_letter_code
_entity_poly.pdbx_strand_id
1 'polypeptide(L)'
;MDTFAALPAVPDQPESPQGWGPRFRMPLYRPGTRVRHAGSWETVSHVALRRHDLSVYLVGRNEPVDPLHIELEPTVFTTLRASTAQ
;
A
#
# COMPACT_ATOMS: atom_id res chain seq x y z
N MET A 1 23.49 -7.24 -48.57
CA MET A 1 22.80 -8.42 -47.98
C MET A 1 23.35 -8.48 -46.58
N ASP A 2 22.74 -7.71 -45.69
CA ASP A 2 23.31 -7.45 -44.36
C ASP A 2 22.46 -8.17 -43.35
N THR A 3 23.05 -9.24 -42.82
CA THR A 3 22.51 -10.11 -41.78
C THR A 3 22.16 -9.27 -40.55
N PHE A 4 20.87 -9.14 -40.25
CA PHE A 4 20.41 -8.64 -38.96
C PHE A 4 20.87 -9.63 -37.88
N ALA A 5 21.90 -9.25 -37.12
CA ALA A 5 22.35 -9.97 -35.95
C ALA A 5 21.19 -10.05 -34.96
N ALA A 6 20.70 -11.27 -34.71
CA ALA A 6 19.68 -11.53 -33.71
C ALA A 6 20.22 -11.13 -32.32
N LEU A 7 19.57 -10.15 -31.70
CA LEU A 7 19.84 -9.78 -30.31
C LEU A 7 19.56 -10.98 -29.39
N PRO A 8 20.39 -11.23 -28.36
CA PRO A 8 20.16 -12.32 -27.42
C PRO A 8 18.80 -12.13 -26.75
N ALA A 9 17.98 -13.18 -26.77
CA ALA A 9 16.69 -13.21 -26.11
C ALA A 9 16.87 -12.84 -24.63
N VAL A 10 16.26 -11.72 -24.23
CA VAL A 10 16.17 -11.32 -22.82
C VAL A 10 15.43 -12.46 -22.11
N PRO A 11 16.01 -13.07 -21.06
CA PRO A 11 15.35 -14.16 -20.36
C PRO A 11 13.99 -13.68 -19.83
N ASP A 12 12.98 -14.51 -20.08
CA ASP A 12 11.58 -14.42 -19.67
C ASP A 12 11.46 -13.70 -18.32
N GLN A 13 11.19 -12.38 -18.37
CA GLN A 13 10.77 -11.66 -17.18
C GLN A 13 9.42 -12.26 -16.82
N PRO A 14 9.20 -12.77 -15.60
CA PRO A 14 7.89 -13.28 -15.22
C PRO A 14 6.89 -12.17 -15.48
N GLU A 15 6.00 -12.38 -16.45
CA GLU A 15 5.00 -11.41 -16.87
C GLU A 15 4.16 -11.06 -15.65
N SER A 16 4.52 -9.96 -15.02
CA SER A 16 3.83 -9.49 -13.83
C SER A 16 2.46 -9.01 -14.33
N PRO A 17 1.35 -9.42 -13.69
CA PRO A 17 0.02 -8.97 -14.06
C PRO A 17 0.01 -7.46 -14.30
N GLN A 18 -0.66 -6.99 -15.35
CA GLN A 18 -0.65 -5.57 -15.72
C GLN A 18 -0.93 -4.68 -14.50
N GLY A 19 0.03 -3.80 -14.16
CA GLY A 19 -0.02 -2.94 -12.97
C GLY A 19 0.82 -3.41 -11.77
N TRP A 20 1.44 -4.59 -11.84
CA TRP A 20 2.38 -5.06 -10.82
C TRP A 20 3.76 -4.45 -11.06
N GLY A 21 4.06 -3.39 -10.32
CA GLY A 21 5.40 -2.81 -10.24
C GLY A 21 6.15 -3.32 -9.00
N PRO A 22 7.47 -3.04 -8.88
CA PRO A 22 8.22 -3.34 -7.66
C PRO A 22 7.80 -2.47 -6.47
N ARG A 23 6.98 -1.43 -6.69
CA ARG A 23 6.56 -0.46 -5.68
C ARG A 23 5.07 -0.12 -5.85
N PHE A 24 4.37 -0.01 -4.73
CA PHE A 24 2.94 0.32 -4.66
C PHE A 24 2.73 1.49 -3.70
N ARG A 25 1.83 2.41 -4.02
CA ARG A 25 1.44 3.51 -3.12
C ARG A 25 0.04 3.27 -2.61
N MET A 26 -0.10 3.05 -1.30
CA MET A 26 -1.39 2.79 -0.68
C MET A 26 -1.46 3.41 0.72
N PRO A 27 -2.62 3.90 1.16
CA PRO A 27 -2.81 4.32 2.54
C PRO A 27 -2.66 3.10 3.46
N LEU A 28 -1.92 3.28 4.55
CA LEU A 28 -1.62 2.22 5.50
C LEU A 28 -2.10 2.58 6.89
N TYR A 29 -3.24 2.02 7.27
CA TYR A 29 -3.79 2.19 8.60
C TYR A 29 -3.13 1.19 9.56
N ARG A 30 -2.43 1.71 10.57
CA ARG A 30 -1.86 0.92 11.67
C ARG A 30 -2.18 1.60 13.01
N PRO A 31 -2.31 0.83 14.11
CA PRO A 31 -2.35 1.40 15.44
C PRO A 31 -1.21 2.41 15.66
N GLY A 32 -1.54 3.59 16.20
CA GLY A 32 -0.60 4.68 16.44
C GLY A 32 -0.36 5.62 15.25
N THR A 33 -0.85 5.31 14.05
CA THR A 33 -0.74 6.22 12.90
C THR A 33 -1.59 7.48 13.13
N ARG A 34 -1.00 8.65 12.89
CA ARG A 34 -1.74 9.92 12.87
C ARG A 34 -2.42 10.11 11.52
N VAL A 35 -3.71 10.43 11.55
CA VAL A 35 -4.54 10.64 10.38
C VAL A 35 -5.29 11.95 10.51
N ARG A 36 -5.76 12.50 9.39
CA ARG A 36 -6.68 13.63 9.38
C ARG A 36 -8.11 13.15 9.18
N HIS A 37 -9.01 13.63 10.01
CA HIS A 37 -10.44 13.34 9.90
C HIS A 37 -11.21 14.61 10.30
N ALA A 38 -12.16 15.03 9.45
CA ALA A 38 -12.94 16.25 9.62
C ALA A 38 -12.08 17.50 9.97
N GLY A 39 -10.90 17.63 9.34
CA GLY A 39 -9.97 18.75 9.55
C GLY A 39 -9.08 18.65 10.80
N SER A 40 -9.30 17.67 11.67
CA SER A 40 -8.55 17.46 12.91
C SER A 40 -7.56 16.30 12.80
N TRP A 41 -6.45 16.40 13.53
CA TRP A 41 -5.51 15.29 13.65
C TRP A 41 -6.00 14.30 14.70
N GLU A 42 -6.18 13.05 14.29
CA GLU A 42 -6.61 11.95 15.14
C GLU A 42 -5.58 10.80 15.07
N THR A 43 -5.65 9.88 16.03
CA THR A 43 -4.74 8.73 16.11
C THR A 43 -5.53 7.45 15.92
N VAL A 44 -5.06 6.57 15.05
CA VAL A 44 -5.64 5.24 14.87
C VAL A 44 -5.39 4.41 16.13
N SER A 45 -6.46 3.89 16.73
CA SER A 45 -6.41 2.91 17.80
C SER A 45 -6.19 1.51 17.22
N HIS A 46 -7.10 1.08 16.34
CA HIS A 46 -7.06 -0.22 15.70
C HIS A 46 -7.87 -0.21 14.41
N VAL A 47 -7.72 -1.25 13.62
CA VAL A 47 -8.39 -1.41 12.32
C VAL A 47 -9.10 -2.75 12.33
N ALA A 48 -10.35 -2.78 11.88
CA ALA A 48 -11.12 -4.00 11.74
C ALA A 48 -11.44 -4.22 10.26
N LEU A 49 -11.32 -5.47 9.81
CA LEU A 49 -11.76 -5.90 8.50
C LEU A 49 -12.91 -6.91 8.69
N ARG A 50 -14.09 -6.60 8.16
CA ARG A 50 -15.24 -7.50 8.18
C ARG A 50 -15.77 -7.71 6.78
N ARG A 51 -15.76 -8.97 6.32
CA ARG A 51 -16.10 -9.37 4.95
C ARG A 51 -15.26 -8.59 3.93
N HIS A 52 -15.76 -7.46 3.46
CA HIS A 52 -15.13 -6.60 2.46
C HIS A 52 -15.07 -5.13 2.91
N ASP A 53 -15.44 -4.85 4.16
CA ASP A 53 -15.45 -3.51 4.72
C ASP A 53 -14.29 -3.34 5.71
N LEU A 54 -13.51 -2.28 5.48
CA LEU A 54 -12.46 -1.81 6.36
C LEU A 54 -13.02 -0.71 7.26
N SER A 55 -12.81 -0.82 8.56
CA SER A 55 -13.25 0.18 9.54
C SER A 55 -12.06 0.61 10.39
N VAL A 56 -11.90 1.93 10.55
CA VAL A 56 -10.78 2.51 11.31
C VAL A 56 -11.31 3.07 12.61
N TYR A 57 -10.78 2.61 13.73
CA TYR A 57 -11.14 3.12 15.05
C TYR A 57 -10.11 4.14 15.51
N LEU A 58 -10.58 5.29 15.96
CA LEU A 58 -9.74 6.38 16.44
C LEU A 58 -9.70 6.39 17.97
N VAL A 59 -8.58 6.83 18.54
CA VAL A 59 -8.41 6.91 20.00
C VAL A 59 -9.47 7.84 20.60
N GLY A 60 -10.22 7.34 21.59
CA GLY A 60 -11.25 8.10 22.29
C GLY A 60 -12.60 8.17 21.57
N ARG A 61 -12.75 7.54 20.39
CA ARG A 61 -14.05 7.40 19.71
C ARG A 61 -14.58 5.98 19.84
N ASN A 62 -15.89 5.88 20.08
CA ASN A 62 -16.58 4.59 20.15
C ASN A 62 -17.05 4.09 18.78
N GLU A 63 -17.35 5.01 17.87
CA GLU A 63 -17.82 4.69 16.53
C GLU A 63 -16.65 4.52 15.55
N PRO A 64 -16.70 3.50 14.68
CA PRO A 64 -15.73 3.36 13.61
C PRO A 64 -15.89 4.50 12.58
N VAL A 65 -14.77 4.89 12.00
CA VAL A 65 -14.71 5.84 10.90
C VAL A 65 -14.44 5.08 9.60
N ASP A 66 -15.18 5.43 8.55
CA ASP A 66 -14.96 4.90 7.21
C ASP A 66 -13.61 5.45 6.66
N PRO A 67 -12.71 4.57 6.20
CA PRO A 67 -11.40 4.96 5.67
C PRO A 67 -11.46 5.94 4.49
N LEU A 68 -12.57 6.04 3.76
CA LEU A 68 -12.75 7.03 2.70
C LEU A 68 -12.87 8.47 3.24
N HIS A 69 -13.23 8.63 4.50
CA HIS A 69 -13.31 9.92 5.18
C HIS A 69 -12.03 10.30 5.93
N ILE A 70 -11.01 9.45 5.86
CA ILE A 70 -9.73 9.65 6.52
C ILE A 70 -8.68 10.06 5.49
N GLU A 71 -8.03 11.19 5.77
CA GLU A 71 -6.87 11.66 5.01
C GLU A 71 -5.59 11.10 5.65
N LEU A 72 -4.80 10.37 4.84
CA LEU A 72 -3.51 9.82 5.22
C LEU A 72 -2.55 9.86 4.04
N GLU A 73 -1.31 10.27 4.28
CA GLU A 73 -0.25 10.22 3.28
C GLU A 73 -0.02 8.79 2.77
N PRO A 74 -0.04 8.55 1.44
CA PRO A 74 0.16 7.22 0.88
C PRO A 74 1.51 6.64 1.29
N THR A 75 1.52 5.43 1.84
CA THR A 75 2.74 4.70 2.15
C THR A 75 3.24 3.95 0.91
N VAL A 76 4.55 3.96 0.70
CA VAL A 76 5.20 3.21 -0.37
C VAL A 76 5.53 1.80 0.13
N PHE A 77 4.97 0.79 -0.52
CA PHE A 77 5.26 -0.62 -0.32
C PHE A 77 6.14 -1.14 -1.44
N THR A 78 6.88 -2.21 -1.18
CA THR A 78 7.61 -2.96 -2.20
C THR A 78 7.35 -4.45 -2.04
N THR A 79 7.24 -5.15 -3.17
CA THR A 79 7.18 -6.62 -3.23
C THR A 79 8.55 -7.26 -3.15
N LEU A 80 9.62 -6.46 -3.21
CA LEU A 80 10.97 -6.94 -3.00
C LEU A 80 11.14 -7.29 -1.52
N ARG A 81 11.62 -8.50 -1.25
CA ARG A 81 12.01 -8.89 0.10
C ARG A 81 13.08 -7.91 0.58
N ALA A 82 12.83 -7.20 1.68
CA ALA A 82 13.86 -6.41 2.32
C ALA A 82 14.98 -7.39 2.70
N SER A 83 16.15 -7.26 2.09
CA SER A 83 17.34 -7.95 2.56
C SER A 83 17.63 -7.39 3.94
N THR A 84 17.31 -8.13 4.99
CA THR A 84 17.77 -7.84 6.34
C THR A 84 19.27 -8.10 6.38
N ALA A 85 20.06 -7.14 5.89
CA ALA A 85 21.45 -7.03 6.31
C ALA A 85 21.39 -6.48 7.74
N GLN A 86 21.60 -7.39 8.68
CA GLN A 86 21.69 -7.14 10.11
C GLN A 86 23.09 -6.61 10.46
#